data_AF-E1SVI5-F1
#
_entry.id   AF-E1SVI5-F1
#
_cell.length_a   1.000
_cell.length_b   1.000
_cell.length_c   1.000
_cell.angle_alpha   90.00
_cell.angle_beta   90.00
_cell.angle_gamma   90.00
#
_symmetry.space_group_name_H-M   'P 1'
#
loop_
_entity.id
_entity.type
_entity.pdbx_description
1 polymer ?
#
loop_
_entity_poly.entity_id
_entity_poly.type
_entity_poly.pdbx_seq_one_letter_code
_entity_poly.pdbx_strand_id
1 'polypeptide(L)'
;MFDLNDIHRAFGLPEKKRPSEWNNAVSKHFSNSGKLRNKVGRYGGSWATQDALYAYDMWCDVEFYAAVVSAFTALANGEVEEAIEHVTSVTCVHTERAKELYAMGAKGGFAMRKALEQLFNFNTASIRVIPDFKDGQPYFVAKDVAEALGFDRPSNALKCHTTDAVVVTKRDLSLESGPRYQELSASLFQGIGQYRIALIPESDLYRLVMRSNLPSAQDFQDWVCKTVLPAIRKDGAYVMGEEKVATGEMSEESKEPYQG
;
A
#
# COMPACT_ATOMS: atom_id res chain seq x y z
N MET A 1 2.77 9.37 -7.09
CA MET A 1 2.08 9.42 -8.40
C MET A 1 1.93 7.98 -8.86
N PHE A 2 0.74 7.59 -9.27
CA PHE A 2 0.36 6.25 -9.72
C PHE A 2 0.61 6.10 -11.23
N ASP A 3 1.11 4.96 -11.68
CA ASP A 3 1.22 4.66 -13.12
C ASP A 3 -0.09 4.04 -13.62
N LEU A 4 -0.82 4.79 -14.44
CA LEU A 4 -2.10 4.36 -15.00
C LEU A 4 -1.94 3.17 -15.96
N ASN A 5 -0.78 2.97 -16.57
CA ASN A 5 -0.57 1.83 -17.48
C ASN A 5 -0.39 0.52 -16.71
N ASP A 6 0.24 0.59 -15.53
CA ASP A 6 0.34 -0.55 -14.64
C ASP A 6 -1.04 -0.93 -14.11
N ILE A 7 -1.84 0.06 -13.72
CA ILE A 7 -3.22 -0.14 -13.27
C ILE A 7 -4.07 -0.71 -14.41
N HIS A 8 -4.02 -0.14 -15.62
CA HIS A 8 -4.77 -0.66 -16.78
C HIS A 8 -4.48 -2.13 -17.05
N ARG A 9 -3.20 -2.52 -17.02
CA ARG A 9 -2.76 -3.91 -17.19
C ARG A 9 -3.19 -4.80 -16.04
N ALA A 10 -3.05 -4.32 -14.81
CA ALA A 10 -3.39 -5.07 -13.61
C ALA A 10 -4.89 -5.38 -13.55
N PHE A 11 -5.75 -4.41 -13.85
CA PHE A 11 -7.21 -4.60 -13.82
C PHE A 11 -7.77 -5.31 -15.06
N GLY A 12 -6.92 -5.65 -16.04
CA GLY A 12 -7.35 -6.30 -17.28
C GLY A 12 -8.36 -5.46 -18.06
N LEU A 13 -8.23 -4.13 -18.00
CA LEU A 13 -9.20 -3.22 -18.59
C LEU A 13 -9.19 -3.32 -20.13
N PRO A 14 -10.32 -3.08 -20.80
CA PRO A 14 -10.39 -3.09 -22.25
C PRO A 14 -9.36 -2.13 -22.89
N GLU A 15 -8.89 -2.47 -24.09
CA GLU A 15 -7.93 -1.66 -24.83
C GLU A 15 -8.38 -0.21 -25.03
N LYS A 16 -9.68 -0.02 -25.30
CA LYS A 16 -10.34 1.29 -25.43
C LYS A 16 -10.30 2.15 -24.16
N LYS A 17 -9.94 1.57 -23.02
CA LYS A 17 -9.80 2.24 -21.71
C LYS A 17 -8.35 2.47 -21.35
N ARG A 18 -7.40 2.28 -22.27
CA ARG A 18 -6.00 2.60 -22.00
C ARG A 18 -5.82 4.07 -21.60
N PRO A 19 -4.82 4.40 -20.78
CA PRO A 19 -4.57 5.79 -20.38
C PRO A 19 -4.34 6.74 -21.56
N SER A 20 -3.79 6.24 -22.67
CA SER A 20 -3.65 7.01 -23.92
C SER A 20 -4.99 7.38 -24.57
N GLU A 21 -6.01 6.54 -24.38
CA GLU A 21 -7.38 6.75 -24.88
C GLU A 21 -8.18 7.69 -23.98
N TRP A 22 -7.70 7.98 -22.78
CA TRP A 22 -8.32 8.93 -21.87
C TRP A 22 -8.03 10.37 -22.29
N ASN A 23 -8.64 10.79 -23.41
CA ASN A 23 -8.47 12.10 -24.02
C ASN A 23 -9.79 12.89 -24.01
N ASN A 24 -10.23 13.31 -22.83
CA ASN A 24 -11.47 14.06 -22.64
C ASN A 24 -11.22 15.34 -21.82
N ALA A 25 -12.29 16.10 -21.55
CA ALA A 25 -12.18 17.35 -20.79
C ALA A 25 -11.62 17.12 -19.37
N VAL A 26 -11.96 15.98 -18.74
CA VAL A 26 -11.51 15.61 -17.40
C VAL A 26 -10.00 15.36 -17.39
N SER A 27 -9.49 14.56 -18.32
CA SER A 27 -8.04 14.28 -18.39
C SER A 27 -7.22 15.53 -18.75
N LYS A 28 -7.76 16.42 -19.60
CA LYS A 28 -7.16 17.73 -19.89
C LYS A 28 -7.11 18.62 -18.66
N HIS A 29 -8.18 18.66 -17.85
CA HIS A 29 -8.21 19.41 -16.60
C HIS A 29 -7.13 18.93 -15.61
N PHE A 30 -6.96 17.61 -15.44
CA PHE A 30 -5.90 17.06 -14.60
C PHE A 30 -4.50 17.28 -15.18
N SER A 31 -4.36 17.27 -16.51
CA SER A 31 -3.09 17.56 -17.18
C SER A 31 -2.68 19.03 -16.96
N ASN A 32 -3.61 19.97 -17.14
CA ASN A 32 -3.37 21.40 -16.97
C ASN A 32 -3.07 21.78 -15.51
N SER A 33 -3.68 21.07 -14.55
CA SER A 33 -3.39 21.24 -13.12
C SER A 33 -2.12 20.50 -12.66
N GLY A 34 -1.40 19.82 -13.56
CA GLY A 34 -0.17 19.08 -13.24
C GLY A 34 -0.39 17.79 -12.44
N LYS A 35 -1.65 17.38 -12.25
CA LYS A 35 -2.09 16.17 -11.53
C LYS A 35 -2.05 14.92 -12.41
N LEU A 36 -2.00 15.09 -13.73
CA LEU A 36 -1.76 14.04 -14.72
C LEU A 36 -0.53 14.41 -15.57
N ARG A 37 0.43 13.50 -15.70
CA ARG A 37 1.67 13.71 -16.47
C ARG A 37 1.90 12.56 -17.43
N ASN A 38 1.92 12.88 -18.72
CA ASN A 38 2.26 11.92 -19.76
C ASN A 38 3.72 12.12 -20.17
N LYS A 39 4.50 11.04 -20.16
CA LYS A 39 5.86 11.01 -20.70
C LYS A 39 5.86 10.12 -21.95
N VAL A 40 6.39 10.63 -23.05
CA VAL A 40 6.53 9.88 -24.31
C VAL A 40 7.94 9.27 -24.38
N GLY A 41 8.05 8.02 -24.83
CA GLY A 41 9.34 7.35 -25.08
C GLY A 41 9.36 5.87 -24.71
N ARG A 42 10.53 5.22 -24.84
CA ARG A 42 10.73 3.79 -24.51
C ARG A 42 10.36 3.43 -23.06
N TYR A 43 10.49 4.41 -22.15
CA TYR A 43 10.05 4.35 -20.75
C TYR A 43 8.96 5.40 -20.47
N GLY A 44 8.09 5.62 -21.46
CA GLY A 44 6.95 6.51 -21.37
C GLY A 44 5.83 5.92 -20.53
N GLY A 45 5.05 6.78 -19.88
CA GLY A 45 3.97 6.38 -18.99
C GLY A 45 3.06 7.55 -18.62
N SER A 46 1.88 7.24 -18.09
CA SER A 46 0.86 8.20 -17.66
C SER A 46 0.79 8.17 -16.14
N TRP A 47 1.27 9.24 -15.51
CA TRP A 47 1.42 9.35 -14.06
C TRP A 47 0.34 10.24 -13.48
N ALA A 48 -0.45 9.72 -12.54
CA ALA A 48 -1.59 10.40 -11.93
C ALA A 48 -1.40 10.63 -10.43
N THR A 49 -1.90 11.75 -9.89
CA THR A 49 -2.16 11.88 -8.44
C THR A 49 -3.41 11.09 -8.06
N GLN A 50 -3.72 11.00 -6.76
CA GLN A 50 -4.89 10.26 -6.27
C GLN A 50 -6.20 10.76 -6.90
N ASP A 51 -6.41 12.06 -6.98
CA ASP A 51 -7.60 12.64 -7.62
C ASP A 51 -7.75 12.25 -9.10
N ALA A 52 -6.63 12.27 -9.84
CA ALA A 52 -6.61 11.93 -11.26
C ALA A 52 -6.78 10.42 -11.47
N LEU A 53 -6.34 9.60 -10.52
CA LEU A 53 -6.60 8.16 -10.50
C LEU A 53 -8.09 7.87 -10.31
N TYR A 54 -8.74 8.46 -9.31
CA TYR A 54 -10.17 8.26 -9.11
C TYR A 54 -10.99 8.71 -10.33
N ALA A 55 -10.62 9.83 -10.95
CA ALA A 55 -11.27 10.27 -12.17
C ALA A 55 -11.07 9.32 -13.37
N TYR A 56 -9.91 8.65 -13.44
CA TYR A 56 -9.66 7.62 -14.44
C TYR A 56 -10.47 6.35 -14.16
N ASP A 57 -10.54 5.91 -12.90
CA ASP A 57 -11.34 4.74 -12.48
C ASP A 57 -12.84 4.98 -12.75
N MET A 58 -13.35 6.17 -12.43
CA MET A 58 -14.71 6.62 -12.78
C MET A 58 -15.00 6.57 -14.28
N TRP A 59 -13.98 6.82 -15.11
CA TRP A 59 -14.14 6.72 -16.56
C TRP A 59 -14.12 5.27 -17.04
N CYS A 60 -13.37 4.40 -16.36
CA CYS A 60 -13.21 3.00 -16.73
C CYS A 60 -14.36 2.11 -16.25
N ASP A 61 -14.93 2.40 -15.07
CA ASP A 61 -15.92 1.58 -14.37
C ASP A 61 -17.18 2.41 -14.04
N VAL A 62 -18.31 1.97 -14.61
CA VAL A 62 -19.61 2.64 -14.47
C VAL A 62 -20.23 2.38 -13.10
N GLU A 63 -20.01 1.20 -12.52
CA GLU A 63 -20.53 0.86 -11.19
C GLU A 63 -19.80 1.69 -10.12
N PHE A 64 -18.48 1.86 -10.28
CA PHE A 64 -17.70 2.78 -9.45
C PHE A 64 -18.20 4.22 -9.57
N TYR A 65 -18.44 4.69 -10.80
CA TYR A 65 -18.99 6.02 -11.03
C TYR A 65 -20.34 6.21 -10.33
N ALA A 66 -21.27 5.25 -10.48
CA ALA A 66 -22.59 5.30 -9.87
C ALA A 66 -22.51 5.35 -8.34
N ALA A 67 -21.64 4.53 -7.76
CA ALA A 67 -21.48 4.47 -6.31
C ALA A 67 -20.86 5.76 -5.72
N VAL A 68 -19.94 6.41 -6.43
CA VAL A 68 -19.44 7.75 -6.06
C VAL A 68 -20.55 8.80 -6.10
N VAL A 69 -21.42 8.74 -7.11
CA VAL A 69 -22.59 9.63 -7.21
C VAL A 69 -23.58 9.39 -6.07
N SER A 70 -23.88 8.14 -5.74
CA SER A 70 -24.76 7.79 -4.60
C SER A 70 -24.19 8.29 -3.28
N ALA A 71 -22.89 8.07 -3.03
CA ALA A 71 -22.22 8.58 -1.84
C ALA A 71 -22.30 10.11 -1.73
N PHE A 72 -22.09 10.82 -2.84
CA PHE A 72 -22.20 12.28 -2.87
C PHE A 72 -23.64 12.77 -2.66
N THR A 73 -24.62 12.04 -3.20
CA THR A 73 -26.04 12.36 -3.03
C THR A 73 -26.48 12.18 -1.58
N ALA A 74 -26.12 11.06 -0.95
CA ALA A 74 -26.37 10.82 0.46
C ALA A 74 -25.72 11.92 1.33
N LEU A 75 -24.49 12.30 1.03
CA LEU A 75 -23.81 13.38 1.74
C LEU A 75 -24.52 14.74 1.57
N ALA A 76 -25.02 15.04 0.36
CA ALA A 76 -25.76 16.27 0.08
C ALA A 76 -27.13 16.31 0.80
N ASN A 77 -27.74 15.15 1.03
CA ASN A 77 -28.99 15.00 1.80
C ASN A 77 -28.78 15.05 3.32
N GLY A 78 -27.54 15.01 3.79
CA GLY A 78 -27.20 14.94 5.22
C GLY A 78 -27.21 13.52 5.80
N GLU A 79 -27.31 12.50 4.94
CA GLU A 79 -27.31 11.08 5.29
C GLU A 79 -25.86 10.58 5.38
N VAL A 80 -25.16 10.99 6.44
CA VAL A 80 -23.71 10.74 6.61
C VAL A 80 -23.39 9.25 6.71
N GLU A 81 -24.25 8.45 7.33
CA GLU A 81 -24.05 7.02 7.53
C GLU A 81 -24.12 6.23 6.20
N GLU A 82 -25.12 6.53 5.37
CA GLU A 82 -25.28 5.94 4.04
C GLU A 82 -24.14 6.37 3.09
N ALA A 83 -23.67 7.62 3.20
CA ALA A 83 -22.49 8.08 2.48
C ALA A 83 -21.22 7.31 2.89
N ILE A 84 -21.02 7.05 4.19
CA ILE A 84 -19.89 6.25 4.68
C ILE A 84 -20.00 4.80 4.19
N GLU A 85 -21.19 4.21 4.21
CA GLU A 85 -21.42 2.85 3.72
C GLU A 85 -21.08 2.72 2.22
N HIS A 86 -21.57 3.64 1.39
CA HIS A 86 -21.24 3.65 -0.03
C HIS A 86 -19.74 3.88 -0.28
N VAL A 87 -19.09 4.81 0.43
CA VAL A 87 -17.64 5.01 0.30
C VAL A 87 -16.86 3.76 0.73
N THR A 88 -17.31 3.07 1.77
CA THR A 88 -16.68 1.83 2.27
C THR A 88 -16.85 0.68 1.28
N SER A 89 -18.03 0.51 0.70
CA SER A 89 -18.31 -0.47 -0.36
C SER A 89 -17.45 -0.20 -1.61
N VAL A 90 -17.33 1.06 -2.00
CA VAL A 90 -16.55 1.50 -3.15
C VAL A 90 -15.05 1.25 -2.97
N THR A 91 -14.53 1.57 -1.79
CA THR A 91 -13.13 1.36 -1.46
C THR A 91 -12.81 -0.12 -1.26
N CYS A 92 -13.74 -0.92 -0.72
CA CYS A 92 -13.52 -2.35 -0.51
C CYS A 92 -13.38 -3.14 -1.83
N VAL A 93 -14.19 -2.84 -2.85
CA VAL A 93 -14.12 -3.52 -4.17
C VAL A 93 -12.76 -3.29 -4.85
N HIS A 94 -12.22 -2.07 -4.74
CA HIS A 94 -10.90 -1.74 -5.30
C HIS A 94 -9.76 -2.37 -4.49
N THR A 95 -9.94 -2.55 -3.18
CA THR A 95 -8.96 -3.23 -2.33
C THR A 95 -9.00 -4.76 -2.47
N GLU A 96 -10.17 -5.39 -2.58
CA GLU A 96 -10.28 -6.84 -2.78
C GLU A 96 -9.71 -7.27 -4.12
N ARG A 97 -10.01 -6.52 -5.19
CA ARG A 97 -9.45 -6.80 -6.52
C ARG A 97 -7.94 -6.59 -6.58
N ALA A 98 -7.41 -5.66 -5.78
CA ALA A 98 -5.96 -5.50 -5.60
C ALA A 98 -5.33 -6.68 -4.82
N LYS A 99 -6.05 -7.27 -3.85
CA LYS A 99 -5.63 -8.48 -3.12
C LYS A 99 -5.63 -9.73 -4.01
N GLU A 100 -6.63 -9.89 -4.88
CA GLU A 100 -6.71 -11.02 -5.84
C GLU A 100 -5.56 -11.02 -6.85
N LEU A 101 -5.20 -9.85 -7.37
CA LEU A 101 -4.08 -9.69 -8.31
C LEU A 101 -2.72 -10.02 -7.66
N TYR A 102 -2.60 -9.86 -6.34
CA TYR A 102 -1.44 -10.25 -5.56
C TYR A 102 -1.38 -11.78 -5.36
N ALA A 103 -2.52 -12.43 -5.09
CA ALA A 103 -2.61 -13.88 -5.00
C ALA A 103 -2.23 -14.59 -6.32
N MET A 104 -2.40 -13.91 -7.46
CA MET A 104 -2.02 -14.40 -8.79
C MET A 104 -0.54 -14.16 -9.18
N GLY A 105 0.30 -13.66 -8.27
CA GLY A 105 1.75 -13.62 -8.48
C GLY A 105 2.25 -12.54 -9.44
N ALA A 106 1.47 -11.48 -9.69
CA ALA A 106 1.93 -10.36 -10.49
C ALA A 106 3.06 -9.59 -9.76
N LYS A 107 4.25 -9.53 -10.38
CA LYS A 107 5.42 -8.80 -9.87
C LYS A 107 5.08 -7.34 -9.59
N GLY A 108 5.06 -6.94 -8.32
CA GLY A 108 4.66 -5.59 -7.98
C GLY A 108 4.91 -5.22 -6.53
N GLY A 109 6.17 -4.91 -6.18
CA GLY A 109 6.55 -4.23 -4.92
C GLY A 109 5.89 -2.85 -4.68
N PHE A 110 4.98 -2.42 -5.56
CA PHE A 110 4.17 -1.22 -5.42
C PHE A 110 2.88 -1.45 -4.60
N ALA A 111 2.34 -2.68 -4.59
CA ALA A 111 1.15 -3.00 -3.80
C ALA A 111 1.47 -3.14 -2.30
N MET A 112 2.62 -3.75 -1.97
CA MET A 112 3.18 -3.74 -0.61
C MET A 112 3.42 -2.30 -0.16
N ARG A 113 3.92 -1.41 -1.03
CA ARG A 113 4.07 0.01 -0.74
C ARG A 113 2.73 0.69 -0.40
N LYS A 114 1.65 0.42 -1.14
CA LYS A 114 0.33 1.01 -0.88
C LYS A 114 -0.37 0.41 0.34
N ALA A 115 -0.19 -0.88 0.60
CA ALA A 115 -0.66 -1.55 1.81
C ALA A 115 0.10 -1.07 3.05
N LEU A 116 1.42 -0.89 2.94
CA LEU A 116 2.23 -0.25 3.98
C LEU A 116 1.83 1.23 4.14
N GLU A 117 1.63 2.00 3.07
CA GLU A 117 1.15 3.40 3.14
C GLU A 117 -0.25 3.52 3.78
N GLN A 118 -1.14 2.52 3.63
CA GLN A 118 -2.47 2.50 4.27
C GLN A 118 -2.48 1.93 5.69
N LEU A 119 -1.62 0.94 6.00
CA LEU A 119 -1.43 0.42 7.36
C LEU A 119 -0.64 1.37 8.25
N PHE A 120 0.13 2.26 7.64
CA PHE A 120 0.97 3.23 8.32
C PHE A 120 0.52 4.63 8.01
N ASN A 121 -0.47 5.11 8.76
CA ASN A 121 -0.73 6.54 8.99
C ASN A 121 0.43 7.22 9.76
N PHE A 122 1.66 6.72 9.62
CA PHE A 122 2.85 7.46 9.96
C PHE A 122 2.91 8.63 8.97
N ASN A 123 3.03 9.84 9.51
CA ASN A 123 3.49 11.00 8.77
C ASN A 123 4.91 10.69 8.26
N THR A 124 5.01 9.84 7.23
CA THR A 124 6.27 9.31 6.72
C THR A 124 6.88 10.37 5.84
N ALA A 125 7.74 11.16 6.46
CA ALA A 125 8.89 11.67 5.75
C ALA A 125 9.65 10.48 5.13
N SER A 126 9.32 10.17 3.87
CA SER A 126 10.13 9.48 2.86
C SER A 126 10.98 8.28 3.34
N ILE A 127 10.38 7.19 3.83
CA ILE A 127 11.11 5.93 4.02
C ILE A 127 11.47 5.36 2.65
N ARG A 128 12.76 5.18 2.39
CA ARG A 128 13.24 4.54 1.15
C ARG A 128 13.21 3.01 1.26
N VAL A 129 12.72 2.35 0.22
CA VAL A 129 12.51 0.90 0.15
C VAL A 129 13.13 0.32 -1.12
N ILE A 130 13.72 -0.87 -1.01
CA ILE A 130 14.23 -1.68 -2.11
C ILE A 130 13.36 -2.94 -2.18
N PRO A 131 12.46 -3.06 -3.17
CA PRO A 131 11.40 -4.07 -3.14
C PRO A 131 11.87 -5.51 -3.38
N ASP A 132 12.90 -5.71 -4.22
CA ASP A 132 13.50 -7.03 -4.42
C ASP A 132 15.02 -6.87 -4.33
N PHE A 133 15.57 -7.07 -3.13
CA PHE A 133 17.02 -7.02 -2.91
C PHE A 133 17.62 -8.42 -2.85
N LYS A 134 17.41 -9.15 -1.73
CA LYS A 134 17.82 -10.55 -1.57
C LYS A 134 16.59 -11.45 -1.57
N ASP A 135 16.63 -12.54 -2.32
CA ASP A 135 15.58 -13.57 -2.37
C ASP A 135 14.17 -13.04 -2.69
N GLY A 136 14.09 -11.92 -3.42
CA GLY A 136 12.82 -11.28 -3.75
C GLY A 136 12.18 -10.51 -2.60
N GLN A 137 12.87 -10.34 -1.47
CA GLN A 137 12.33 -9.71 -0.28
C GLN A 137 12.56 -8.20 -0.25
N PRO A 138 11.63 -7.44 0.36
CA PRO A 138 11.77 -6.00 0.54
C PRO A 138 12.76 -5.67 1.66
N TYR A 139 13.60 -4.67 1.39
CA TYR A 139 14.52 -4.10 2.36
C TYR A 139 14.28 -2.61 2.51
N PHE A 140 14.44 -2.10 3.73
CA PHE A 140 14.15 -0.72 4.10
C PHE A 140 15.42 0.00 4.53
N VAL A 141 15.53 1.29 4.23
CA VAL A 141 16.66 2.09 4.74
C VAL A 141 16.50 2.29 6.24
N ALA A 142 17.42 1.71 6.99
CA ALA A 142 17.35 1.60 8.43
C ALA A 142 17.27 2.96 9.15
N LYS A 143 18.01 3.94 8.63
CA LYS A 143 18.04 5.31 9.18
C LYS A 143 16.67 5.97 9.06
N ASP A 144 16.08 5.94 7.86
CA ASP A 144 14.79 6.56 7.58
C ASP A 144 13.68 5.93 8.44
N VAL A 145 13.72 4.59 8.61
CA VAL A 145 12.78 3.87 9.47
C VAL A 145 12.92 4.29 10.93
N ALA A 146 14.15 4.35 11.45
CA ALA A 146 14.37 4.69 12.85
C ALA A 146 13.99 6.16 13.17
N GLU A 147 14.21 7.07 12.22
CA GLU A 147 13.75 8.47 12.31
C GLU A 147 12.22 8.56 12.23
N ALA A 148 11.59 7.83 11.30
CA ALA A 148 10.13 7.79 11.16
C ALA A 148 9.43 7.20 12.41
N LEU A 149 10.08 6.24 13.08
CA LEU A 149 9.58 5.62 14.32
C LEU A 149 9.88 6.43 15.58
N GLY A 150 10.49 7.62 15.47
CA GLY A 150 10.70 8.55 16.57
C GLY A 150 11.72 8.09 17.60
N PHE A 151 12.69 7.25 17.23
CA PHE A 151 13.75 6.85 18.16
C PHE A 151 14.72 8.01 18.43
N ASP A 152 14.89 8.39 19.70
CA ASP A 152 15.84 9.45 20.12
C ASP A 152 17.28 9.22 19.63
N ARG A 153 17.67 7.94 19.54
CA ARG A 153 18.99 7.51 19.07
C ARG A 153 18.84 6.41 18.02
N PRO A 154 18.66 6.79 16.74
CA PRO A 154 18.47 5.83 15.64
C PRO A 154 19.60 4.80 15.57
N SER A 155 20.85 5.23 15.72
CA SER A 155 22.01 4.34 15.68
C SER A 155 22.05 3.31 16.81
N ASN A 156 21.49 3.63 17.98
CA ASN A 156 21.41 2.70 19.10
C ASN A 156 20.26 1.71 18.90
N ALA A 157 19.10 2.20 18.48
CA ALA A 157 17.93 1.37 18.16
C ALA A 157 18.27 0.31 17.11
N LEU A 158 18.98 0.71 16.04
CA LEU A 158 19.45 -0.24 15.03
C LEU A 158 20.37 -1.30 15.64
N LYS A 159 21.44 -0.91 16.34
CA LYS A 159 22.38 -1.86 16.96
C LYS A 159 21.72 -2.84 17.93
N CYS A 160 20.74 -2.40 18.70
CA CYS A 160 20.11 -3.21 19.74
C CYS A 160 18.96 -4.08 19.22
N HIS A 161 18.35 -3.72 18.09
CA HIS A 161 17.07 -4.32 17.68
C HIS A 161 17.07 -4.92 16.29
N THR A 162 18.06 -4.62 15.45
CA THR A 162 18.22 -5.25 14.14
C THR A 162 19.28 -6.33 14.19
N THR A 163 18.93 -7.54 13.76
CA THR A 163 19.85 -8.68 13.74
C THR A 163 20.38 -8.95 12.34
N ASP A 164 19.54 -8.73 11.33
CA ASP A 164 19.75 -9.17 9.94
C ASP A 164 20.04 -7.98 9.01
N ALA A 165 20.47 -6.85 9.58
CA ALA A 165 20.78 -5.64 8.84
C ALA A 165 21.97 -5.86 7.89
N VAL A 166 21.79 -5.49 6.62
CA VAL A 166 22.81 -5.56 5.57
C VAL A 166 23.37 -4.16 5.33
N VAL A 167 24.68 -3.99 5.50
CA VAL A 167 25.35 -2.73 5.14
C VAL A 167 25.78 -2.81 3.69
N VAL A 168 25.26 -1.89 2.88
CA VAL A 168 25.64 -1.75 1.47
C VAL A 168 26.50 -0.51 1.28
N THR A 169 27.55 -0.64 0.48
CA THR A 169 28.37 0.48 0.03
C THR A 169 28.11 0.81 -1.42
N LYS A 170 28.47 2.03 -1.83
CA LYS A 170 28.36 2.46 -3.23
C LYS A 170 29.13 1.53 -4.19
N ARG A 171 30.23 0.92 -3.74
CA ARG A 171 31.01 -0.03 -4.55
C ARG A 171 30.28 -1.35 -4.72
N ASP A 172 29.66 -1.88 -3.67
CA ASP A 172 28.94 -3.15 -3.74
C ASP A 172 27.81 -3.10 -4.78
N LEU A 173 27.05 -2.00 -4.78
CA LEU A 173 25.99 -1.77 -5.77
C LEU A 173 26.52 -1.41 -7.18
N SER A 174 27.79 -1.02 -7.31
CA SER A 174 28.41 -0.77 -8.62
C SER A 174 29.00 -2.03 -9.26
N LEU A 175 29.29 -3.07 -8.46
CA LEU A 175 29.91 -4.33 -8.90
C LEU A 175 28.87 -5.35 -9.38
N GLU A 176 27.66 -5.34 -8.82
CA GLU A 176 26.52 -6.12 -9.33
C GLU A 176 26.02 -5.48 -10.65
N SER A 177 26.57 -5.99 -11.76
CA SER A 177 26.55 -5.40 -13.11
C SER A 177 25.18 -5.43 -13.78
N GLY A 178 24.26 -4.55 -13.37
CA GLY A 178 22.96 -4.37 -14.03
C GLY A 178 22.44 -2.92 -13.94
N PRO A 179 21.68 -2.44 -14.95
CA PRO A 179 21.16 -1.07 -15.00
C PRO A 179 20.29 -0.71 -13.77
N ARG A 180 19.59 -1.71 -13.20
CA ARG A 180 18.80 -1.57 -11.97
C ARG A 180 19.65 -1.15 -10.77
N TYR A 181 20.84 -1.74 -10.59
CA TYR A 181 21.71 -1.43 -9.45
C TYR A 181 22.37 -0.06 -9.59
N GLN A 182 22.59 0.40 -10.82
CA GLN A 182 23.07 1.74 -11.09
C GLN A 182 22.02 2.80 -10.70
N GLU A 183 20.75 2.57 -11.02
CA GLU A 183 19.62 3.43 -10.59
C GLU A 183 19.41 3.40 -9.06
N LEU A 184 19.51 2.21 -8.44
CA LEU A 184 19.48 2.08 -6.98
C LEU A 184 20.63 2.82 -6.31
N SER A 185 21.84 2.74 -6.88
CA SER A 185 23.00 3.48 -6.36
C SER A 185 22.79 4.98 -6.41
N ALA A 186 22.12 5.49 -7.46
CA ALA A 186 21.74 6.88 -7.55
C ALA A 186 20.67 7.22 -6.49
N SER A 187 19.57 6.46 -6.42
CA SER A 187 18.48 6.71 -5.45
C SER A 187 18.93 6.70 -3.99
N LEU A 188 19.84 5.78 -3.62
CA LEU A 188 20.28 5.62 -2.23
C LEU A 188 21.39 6.61 -1.83
N PHE A 189 22.31 6.94 -2.76
CA PHE A 189 23.53 7.70 -2.44
C PHE A 189 23.61 9.09 -3.10
N GLN A 190 22.66 9.51 -3.94
CA GLN A 190 22.71 10.81 -4.61
C GLN A 190 22.50 11.97 -3.63
N GLY A 191 23.43 12.94 -3.63
CA GLY A 191 23.40 14.11 -2.75
C GLY A 191 23.80 13.85 -1.30
N ILE A 192 24.09 12.61 -0.93
CA ILE A 192 24.49 12.22 0.43
C ILE A 192 26.00 11.96 0.42
N GLY A 193 26.77 12.67 1.24
CA GLY A 193 28.22 12.41 1.44
C GLY A 193 28.53 11.07 2.14
N GLN A 194 27.52 10.21 2.31
CA GLN A 194 27.64 8.91 2.96
C GLN A 194 27.99 7.83 1.92
N TYR A 195 28.95 6.98 2.28
CA TYR A 195 29.44 5.89 1.42
C TYR A 195 28.93 4.51 1.88
N ARG A 196 28.14 4.46 2.96
CA ARG A 196 27.56 3.25 3.55
C ARG A 196 26.13 3.52 4.01
N ILE A 197 25.22 2.63 3.67
CA ILE A 197 23.82 2.66 4.12
C ILE A 197 23.50 1.30 4.71
N ALA A 198 22.78 1.28 5.83
CA ALA A 198 22.25 0.06 6.41
C ALA A 198 20.83 -0.17 5.87
N LEU A 199 20.60 -1.38 5.40
CA LEU A 199 19.31 -1.88 4.96
C LEU A 199 18.83 -2.92 5.97
N ILE A 200 17.57 -2.85 6.34
CA ILE A 200 16.93 -3.82 7.25
C ILE A 200 15.89 -4.63 6.48
N PRO A 201 15.80 -5.95 6.72
CA PRO A 201 14.69 -6.74 6.21
C PRO A 201 13.39 -6.38 6.94
N GLU A 202 12.28 -6.88 6.42
CA GLU A 202 10.95 -6.71 7.00
C GLU A 202 10.84 -7.24 8.44
N SER A 203 11.53 -8.34 8.75
CA SER A 203 11.59 -8.88 10.12
C SER A 203 12.12 -7.85 11.13
N ASP A 204 13.20 -7.16 10.78
CA ASP A 204 13.82 -6.12 11.61
C ASP A 204 12.99 -4.83 11.65
N LEU A 205 12.26 -4.52 10.58
CA LEU A 205 11.27 -3.44 10.58
C LEU A 205 10.22 -3.69 11.67
N TYR A 206 9.59 -4.87 11.69
CA TYR A 206 8.58 -5.19 12.71
C TYR A 206 9.16 -5.17 14.13
N ARG A 207 10.41 -5.62 14.32
CA ARG A 207 11.09 -5.54 15.62
C ARG A 207 11.30 -4.12 16.11
N LEU A 208 11.48 -3.15 15.21
CA LEU A 208 11.58 -1.73 15.54
C LEU A 208 10.20 -1.15 15.83
N VAL A 209 9.20 -1.47 15.02
CA VAL A 209 7.81 -1.01 15.22
C VAL A 209 7.29 -1.43 16.59
N MET A 210 7.52 -2.69 16.97
CA MET A 210 7.11 -3.27 18.28
C MET A 210 7.81 -2.63 19.50
N ARG A 211 8.79 -1.76 19.28
CA ARG A 211 9.51 -1.03 20.35
C ARG A 211 9.37 0.47 20.27
N SER A 212 8.68 0.98 19.25
CA SER A 212 8.41 2.41 19.13
C SER A 212 7.33 2.81 20.13
N ASN A 213 7.50 4.00 20.71
CA ASN A 213 6.54 4.63 21.62
C ASN A 213 5.62 5.62 20.91
N LEU A 214 5.67 5.71 19.59
CA LEU A 214 4.77 6.59 18.85
C LEU A 214 3.33 6.07 18.95
N PRO A 215 2.32 6.96 19.12
CA PRO A 215 0.92 6.55 19.17
C PRO A 215 0.50 5.70 17.97
N SER A 216 0.91 6.10 16.75
CA SER A 216 0.63 5.33 15.53
C SER A 216 1.32 3.96 15.49
N ALA A 217 2.46 3.80 16.16
CA ALA A 217 3.10 2.49 16.31
C ALA A 217 2.36 1.62 17.33
N GLN A 218 1.85 2.21 18.40
CA GLN A 218 1.05 1.53 19.41
C GLN A 218 -0.28 1.03 18.84
N ASP A 219 -0.96 1.84 18.03
CA ASP A 219 -2.19 1.43 17.35
C ASP A 219 -1.94 0.20 16.46
N PHE A 220 -0.83 0.19 15.73
CA PHE A 220 -0.42 -0.96 14.93
C PHE A 220 -0.06 -2.17 15.79
N GLN A 221 0.70 -1.99 16.87
CA GLN A 221 1.03 -3.06 17.81
C GLN A 221 -0.24 -3.70 18.39
N ASP A 222 -1.18 -2.88 18.81
CA ASP A 222 -2.47 -3.30 19.35
C ASP A 222 -3.28 -4.07 18.32
N TRP A 223 -3.40 -3.55 17.10
CA TRP A 223 -4.08 -4.24 16.01
C TRP A 223 -3.45 -5.61 15.70
N VAL A 224 -2.12 -5.68 15.62
CA VAL A 224 -1.42 -6.97 15.41
C VAL A 224 -1.68 -7.93 16.56
N CYS A 225 -1.59 -7.47 17.81
CA CYS A 225 -1.68 -8.35 18.98
C CYS A 225 -3.11 -8.75 19.34
N LYS A 226 -4.09 -7.89 19.10
CA LYS A 226 -5.50 -8.09 19.48
C LYS A 226 -6.33 -8.70 18.35
N THR A 227 -6.00 -8.39 17.09
CA THR A 227 -6.77 -8.85 15.93
C THR A 227 -5.99 -9.89 15.13
N VAL A 228 -4.81 -9.54 14.61
CA VAL A 228 -4.10 -10.37 13.61
C VAL A 228 -3.60 -11.69 14.21
N LEU A 229 -2.80 -11.63 15.28
CA LEU A 229 -2.21 -12.83 15.88
C LEU A 229 -3.28 -13.78 16.45
N PRO A 230 -4.34 -13.30 17.13
CA PRO A 230 -5.42 -14.17 17.57
C PRO A 230 -6.18 -14.83 16.41
N ALA A 231 -6.44 -14.11 15.31
CA ALA A 231 -7.05 -14.69 14.12
C ALA A 231 -6.18 -15.79 13.51
N ILE A 232 -4.88 -15.52 13.29
CA ILE A 232 -3.94 -16.53 12.78
C ILE A 232 -3.88 -17.76 13.69
N ARG A 233 -3.88 -17.56 15.02
CA ARG A 233 -3.85 -18.68 15.98
C ARG A 233 -5.12 -19.53 15.94
N LYS A 234 -6.29 -18.92 15.72
CA LYS A 234 -7.59 -19.61 15.70
C LYS A 234 -7.87 -20.26 14.35
N ASP A 235 -7.68 -19.50 13.28
CA ASP A 235 -8.20 -19.81 11.95
C ASP A 235 -7.07 -20.20 10.98
N GLY A 236 -5.80 -20.12 11.41
CA GLY A 236 -4.62 -20.44 10.62
C GLY A 236 -4.23 -19.37 9.60
N ALA A 237 -5.06 -18.34 9.42
CA ALA A 237 -4.85 -17.23 8.52
C ALA A 237 -5.51 -15.97 9.05
N TYR A 238 -5.19 -14.82 8.45
CA TYR A 238 -5.88 -13.57 8.69
C TYR A 238 -6.33 -12.98 7.35
N VAL A 239 -7.63 -12.72 7.23
CA VAL A 239 -8.25 -12.10 6.06
C VAL A 239 -8.77 -10.73 6.46
N MET A 240 -8.16 -9.68 5.90
CA MET A 240 -8.60 -8.30 6.08
C MET A 240 -10.04 -8.13 5.56
N GLY A 241 -11.02 -8.00 6.46
CA GLY A 241 -12.44 -7.80 6.13
C GLY A 241 -13.43 -8.68 6.91
N GLU A 242 -12.96 -9.79 7.50
CA GLU A 242 -13.83 -10.74 8.23
C GLU A 242 -13.96 -10.47 9.74
N GLU A 243 -13.49 -9.33 10.24
CA GLU A 243 -13.48 -8.99 11.67
C GLU A 243 -14.90 -8.93 12.29
N LYS A 244 -15.96 -8.91 11.47
CA LYS A 244 -17.37 -8.83 11.90
C LYS A 244 -18.11 -10.17 12.00
N VAL A 245 -17.57 -11.30 11.52
CA VAL A 245 -18.30 -12.59 11.54
C VAL A 245 -18.00 -13.47 12.76
N ALA A 246 -17.01 -13.12 13.58
CA ALA A 246 -16.59 -13.95 14.71
C ALA A 246 -17.21 -13.54 16.08
N THR A 247 -18.12 -12.58 16.12
CA THR A 247 -19.03 -12.37 17.27
C THR A 247 -20.40 -12.95 16.95
N GLY A 248 -20.41 -14.21 16.52
CA GLY A 248 -21.61 -15.03 16.49
C GLY A 248 -22.06 -15.30 17.92
N GLU A 249 -22.87 -14.39 18.45
CA GLU A 249 -23.91 -14.75 19.39
C GLU A 249 -24.65 -15.95 18.79
N MET A 250 -24.45 -17.14 19.38
CA MET A 250 -25.36 -18.26 19.16
C MET A 250 -26.68 -17.89 19.83
N SER A 251 -27.53 -17.11 19.15
CA SER A 251 -28.94 -17.07 19.49
C SER A 251 -29.53 -18.44 19.15
N GLU A 252 -29.81 -19.21 20.20
CA GLU A 252 -30.57 -20.45 20.17
C GLU A 252 -31.89 -20.22 19.42
N GLU A 253 -32.04 -20.81 18.23
CA GLU A 253 -33.31 -20.86 17.53
C GLU A 253 -33.76 -22.31 17.31
N SER A 254 -34.82 -22.63 18.06
CA SER A 254 -35.87 -23.63 17.80
C SER A 254 -35.48 -25.10 17.60
N LYS A 255 -35.63 -25.89 18.67
CA LYS A 255 -36.00 -27.32 18.55
C LYS A 255 -37.45 -27.40 18.05
N GLU A 256 -37.67 -27.86 16.82
CA GLU A 256 -38.99 -28.32 16.38
C GLU A 256 -39.40 -29.59 17.13
N PRO A 257 -40.68 -29.75 17.52
CA PRO A 257 -41.13 -30.95 18.21
C PRO A 257 -41.35 -32.09 17.21
N TYR A 258 -40.71 -33.23 17.48
CA TYR A 258 -41.04 -34.50 16.84
C TYR A 258 -42.52 -34.83 17.05
N GLN A 259 -43.29 -34.94 15.97
CA GLN A 259 -44.59 -35.62 15.98
C GLN A 259 -44.36 -37.11 15.71
N GLY A 260 -44.95 -37.94 16.56
CA GLY A 260 -44.88 -39.40 16.53
C GLY A 260 -45.90 -40.06 15.61
#